data_AF-A0A424M005-F1
#
_entry.id   AF-A0A424M005-F1
#
_cell.length_a   1.000
_cell.length_b   1.000
_cell.length_c   1.000
_cell.angle_alpha   90.00
_cell.angle_beta   90.00
_cell.angle_gamma   90.00
#
_symmetry.space_group_name_H-M   'P 1'
#
loop_
_entity.id
_entity.type
_entity.pdbx_description
1 polymer ?
#
loop_
_entity_poly.entity_id
_entity_poly.type
_entity_poly.pdbx_seq_one_letter_code
_entity_poly.pdbx_strand_id
1 'polypeptide(L)'
;MTIKTTIIAIAAAAAVIAPLATATDAEAGRGGGKGTYYETFNTRHAERGYEGFVGGKVNSYCSYRREPRRRCYISRSGYERCKIVGWKLIQHCY
;
A
#
# COMPACT_ATOMS: atom_id res chain seq x y z
N MET A 1 1.93 61.34 35.03
CA MET A 1 0.72 60.79 34.40
C MET A 1 1.02 60.47 32.96
N THR A 2 0.60 59.27 32.54
CA THR A 2 0.51 58.71 31.17
C THR A 2 1.79 58.54 30.35
N ILE A 3 2.34 57.33 30.45
CA ILE A 3 3.45 56.75 29.69
C ILE A 3 3.06 56.62 28.21
N LYS A 4 3.90 57.16 27.32
CA LYS A 4 3.81 57.02 25.86
C LYS A 4 4.60 55.79 25.39
N THR A 5 4.01 55.04 24.44
CA THR A 5 4.64 54.13 23.46
C THR A 5 5.42 52.94 24.06
N THR A 6 5.18 51.70 23.67
CA THR A 6 5.48 51.16 22.34
C THR A 6 4.71 49.87 22.10
N ILE A 7 4.07 49.78 20.93
CA ILE A 7 3.54 48.55 20.35
C ILE A 7 4.74 47.68 19.97
N ILE A 8 4.95 46.57 20.68
CA ILE A 8 5.90 45.54 20.27
C ILE A 8 5.09 44.45 19.56
N ALA A 9 5.14 44.47 18.24
CA ALA A 9 4.73 43.37 17.41
C ALA A 9 5.71 42.21 17.63
N ILE A 10 5.23 41.11 18.21
CA ILE A 10 5.94 39.83 18.17
C ILE A 10 5.11 38.91 17.27
N ALA A 11 5.50 38.92 15.99
CA ALA A 11 5.18 37.86 15.07
C ALA A 11 5.93 36.60 15.51
N ALA A 12 5.25 35.70 16.20
CA ALA A 12 5.68 34.32 16.33
C ALA A 12 4.75 33.46 15.48
N ALA A 13 5.08 33.35 14.19
CA ALA A 13 4.57 32.30 13.34
C ALA A 13 5.11 30.97 13.87
N ALA A 14 4.36 30.33 14.78
CA ALA A 14 4.61 28.96 15.16
C ALA A 14 4.23 28.08 13.95
N ALA A 15 5.23 27.74 13.15
CA ALA A 15 5.11 26.69 12.15
C ALA A 15 4.78 25.39 12.90
N VAL A 16 3.51 25.00 12.87
CA VAL A 16 3.07 23.67 13.31
C VAL A 16 3.59 22.68 12.29
N ILE A 17 4.79 22.15 12.52
CA ILE A 17 5.27 20.96 11.83
C ILE A 17 4.44 19.81 12.40
N ALA A 18 3.32 19.51 11.75
CA ALA A 18 2.60 18.28 12.01
C ALA A 18 3.54 17.12 11.62
N PRO A 19 3.91 16.21 12.53
CA PRO A 19 4.42 14.93 12.09
C PRO A 19 3.24 14.20 11.44
N LEU A 20 3.19 14.18 10.11
CA LEU A 20 2.54 13.09 9.41
C LEU A 20 3.31 11.83 9.81
N ALA A 21 2.88 11.20 10.91
CA ALA A 21 3.21 9.83 11.21
C ALA A 21 2.63 8.99 10.07
N THR A 22 3.42 8.79 9.02
CA THR A 22 3.22 7.70 8.08
C THR A 22 3.49 6.44 8.89
N ALA A 23 2.45 5.90 9.54
CA ALA A 23 2.46 4.55 10.05
C ALA A 23 2.62 3.62 8.83
N THR A 24 3.86 3.26 8.52
CA THR A 24 4.19 2.19 7.58
C THR A 24 4.90 1.09 8.33
N ASP A 25 4.31 0.63 9.42
CA ASP A 25 4.70 -0.65 9.98
C ASP A 25 3.76 -1.68 9.36
N ALA A 26 4.27 -2.27 8.28
CA ALA A 26 3.78 -3.54 7.79
C ALA A 26 3.71 -4.47 9.01
N GLU A 27 2.50 -4.92 9.33
CA GLU A 27 2.24 -5.94 10.34
C GLU A 27 2.93 -7.25 9.91
N ALA A 28 4.24 -7.32 10.16
CA ALA A 28 5.02 -8.53 10.18
C ALA A 28 4.65 -9.27 11.47
N GLY A 29 3.44 -9.83 11.48
CA GLY A 29 2.97 -10.75 12.51
C GLY A 29 3.73 -12.07 12.45
N ARG A 30 4.98 -12.06 12.93
CA ARG A 30 5.70 -13.26 13.40
C ARG A 30 4.97 -13.79 14.66
N GLY A 31 3.92 -14.57 14.45
CA GLY A 31 3.25 -15.35 15.49
C GLY A 31 3.42 -16.83 15.23
N GLY A 32 4.02 -17.57 16.17
CA GLY A 32 4.29 -19.01 16.11
C GLY A 32 3.04 -19.90 16.16
N GLY A 33 2.12 -19.74 15.20
CA GLY A 33 1.14 -20.76 14.78
C GLY A 33 1.40 -21.09 13.30
N LYS A 34 0.71 -22.09 12.74
CA LYS A 34 0.73 -22.33 11.29
C LYS A 34 0.21 -21.08 10.56
N GLY A 35 1.13 -20.19 10.22
CA GLY A 35 0.81 -18.83 9.83
C GLY A 35 0.53 -18.79 8.34
N THR A 36 -0.72 -18.50 7.99
CA THR A 36 -1.07 -18.20 6.60
C THR A 36 -0.21 -17.04 6.11
N TYR A 37 0.66 -17.28 5.13
CA TYR A 37 1.47 -16.25 4.50
C TYR A 37 0.66 -15.63 3.37
N TYR A 38 0.49 -14.31 3.38
CA TYR A 38 -0.23 -13.61 2.32
C TYR A 38 0.57 -12.40 1.87
N GLU A 39 0.94 -12.37 0.59
CA GLU A 39 1.70 -11.27 0.01
C GLU A 39 1.09 -10.82 -1.31
N THR A 40 1.25 -9.53 -1.63
CA THR A 40 0.66 -8.92 -2.81
C THR A 40 1.65 -7.99 -3.49
N PHE A 41 1.92 -8.25 -4.76
CA PHE A 41 2.86 -7.48 -5.59
C PHE A 41 2.15 -6.80 -6.74
N ASN A 42 2.46 -5.53 -6.99
CA ASN A 42 2.00 -4.84 -8.19
C ASN A 42 3.05 -4.98 -9.29
N THR A 43 2.66 -5.65 -10.38
CA THR A 43 3.55 -5.97 -11.49
C THR A 43 3.07 -5.27 -12.77
N ARG A 44 3.99 -5.06 -13.72
CA ARG A 44 3.64 -4.52 -15.04
C ARG A 44 2.96 -5.58 -15.91
N HIS A 45 3.33 -6.85 -15.72
CA HIS A 45 2.84 -8.00 -16.50
C HIS A 45 2.28 -9.09 -15.57
N ALA A 46 1.62 -10.08 -16.15
CA ALA A 46 1.01 -11.21 -15.44
C ALA A 46 2.07 -12.21 -14.93
N GLU A 47 2.87 -11.80 -13.97
CA GLU A 47 3.97 -12.58 -13.39
C GLU A 47 3.47 -13.84 -12.68
N ARG A 48 4.30 -14.89 -12.68
CA ARG A 48 4.01 -16.15 -12.01
C ARG A 48 4.57 -16.10 -10.59
N GLY A 49 3.74 -16.45 -9.62
CA GLY A 49 4.18 -16.72 -8.25
C GLY A 49 4.63 -18.16 -8.10
N TYR A 50 4.83 -18.54 -6.84
CA TYR A 50 5.19 -19.90 -6.47
C TYR A 50 3.94 -20.74 -6.25
N GLU A 51 3.94 -21.96 -6.80
CA GLU A 51 2.89 -22.96 -6.63
C GLU A 51 3.52 -24.28 -6.18
N GLY A 52 3.13 -24.80 -5.02
CA GLY A 52 3.63 -26.06 -4.50
C GLY A 52 3.93 -26.05 -3.00
N PHE A 53 4.48 -27.16 -2.52
CA PHE A 53 4.89 -27.33 -1.13
C PHE A 53 6.26 -26.71 -0.88
N VAL A 54 6.33 -25.77 0.07
CA VAL A 54 7.61 -25.21 0.53
C VAL A 54 8.19 -26.15 1.58
N GLY A 55 9.40 -26.65 1.31
CA GLY A 55 10.09 -27.59 2.20
C GLY A 55 10.64 -26.91 3.46
N GLY A 56 10.31 -27.47 4.63
CA GLY A 56 10.76 -27.02 5.94
C GLY A 56 10.10 -27.82 7.07
N LYS A 57 10.11 -27.31 8.31
CA LYS A 57 9.42 -27.95 9.46
C LYS A 57 7.88 -27.95 9.33
N VAL A 58 7.34 -27.16 8.40
CA VAL A 58 5.92 -27.00 8.15
C VAL A 58 5.73 -27.26 6.66
N ASN A 59 5.12 -28.40 6.31
CA ASN A 59 4.73 -28.69 4.94
C ASN A 59 3.57 -27.76 4.54
N SER A 60 3.90 -26.50 4.26
CA SER A 60 2.96 -25.50 3.82
C SER A 60 2.88 -25.52 2.30
N TYR A 61 1.67 -25.50 1.77
CA TYR A 61 1.48 -25.35 0.34
C TYR A 61 1.15 -23.91 0.04
N CYS A 62 1.79 -23.41 -1.00
CA CYS A 62 1.62 -22.08 -1.51
C CYS A 62 0.92 -22.14 -2.87
N SER A 63 -0.01 -21.23 -3.09
CA SER A 63 -0.62 -20.96 -4.38
C SER A 63 -0.53 -19.47 -4.70
N TYR A 64 -0.72 -19.13 -5.96
CA TYR A 64 -0.78 -17.74 -6.38
C TYR A 64 -1.93 -17.44 -7.33
N ARG A 65 -2.37 -16.18 -7.33
CA ARG A 65 -3.39 -15.66 -8.24
C ARG A 65 -2.89 -14.39 -8.93
N ARG A 66 -3.31 -14.22 -10.18
CA ARG A 66 -3.02 -13.03 -10.99
C ARG A 66 -4.30 -12.25 -11.22
N GLU A 67 -4.32 -11.01 -10.75
CA GLU A 67 -5.46 -10.11 -10.92
C GLU A 67 -5.11 -8.97 -11.87
N PRO A 68 -5.80 -8.82 -13.02
CA PRO A 68 -5.58 -7.70 -13.92
C PRO A 68 -6.16 -6.41 -13.34
N ARG A 69 -5.33 -5.37 -13.24
CA ARG A 69 -5.78 -4.01 -12.91
C ARG A 69 -6.25 -3.33 -14.18
N ARG A 70 -7.52 -2.96 -14.23
CA ARG A 70 -8.14 -2.31 -15.39
C ARG A 70 -8.36 -0.82 -15.12
N ARG A 71 -8.14 0.01 -16.13
CA ARG A 71 -8.61 1.39 -16.17
C ARG A 71 -9.64 1.52 -17.29
N CYS A 72 -10.84 1.97 -16.92
CA CYS A 72 -11.93 2.21 -17.85
C CYS A 72 -11.98 3.69 -18.24
N TYR A 73 -12.38 3.97 -19.47
CA TYR A 73 -12.56 5.31 -20.01
C TYR A 73 -13.71 5.32 -21.01
N ILE A 74 -14.42 6.44 -21.10
CA ILE A 74 -15.44 6.64 -22.13
C ILE A 74 -14.74 7.00 -23.44
N SER A 75 -14.99 6.21 -24.47
CA SER A 75 -14.43 6.45 -25.80
C SER A 75 -15.17 7.56 -26.54
N ARG A 76 -14.59 8.07 -27.63
CA ARG A 76 -15.20 9.13 -28.46
C ARG A 76 -16.56 8.73 -29.04
N SER A 77 -16.85 7.44 -29.13
CA SER A 77 -18.14 6.89 -29.56
C SER A 77 -19.14 6.68 -28.40
N GLY A 78 -18.84 7.12 -27.18
CA GLY A 78 -19.73 7.05 -26.02
C GLY A 78 -19.71 5.73 -25.25
N TYR A 79 -19.04 4.70 -25.75
CA TYR A 79 -18.93 3.41 -25.07
C TYR A 79 -17.80 3.39 -24.03
N GLU A 80 -18.05 2.75 -22.89
CA GLU A 80 -17.02 2.44 -21.91
C GLU A 80 -16.06 1.38 -22.46
N ARG A 81 -14.76 1.67 -22.37
CA ARG A 81 -13.69 0.71 -22.69
C ARG A 81 -12.74 0.58 -21.53
N CYS A 82 -12.41 -0.66 -21.18
CA CYS A 82 -11.45 -0.97 -20.13
C CYS A 82 -10.17 -1.56 -20.72
N LYS A 83 -9.02 -1.01 -20.34
CA LYS A 83 -7.71 -1.57 -20.69
C LYS A 83 -6.99 -2.07 -19.45
N ILE A 84 -6.26 -3.18 -19.59
CA ILE A 84 -5.37 -3.66 -18.52
C ILE A 84 -4.19 -2.69 -18.45
N VAL A 85 -3.98 -2.09 -17.28
CA VAL A 85 -2.90 -1.12 -17.02
C VAL A 85 -1.81 -1.69 -16.12
N GLY A 86 -1.99 -2.91 -15.64
CA GLY A 86 -1.01 -3.65 -14.87
C GLY A 86 -1.66 -4.86 -14.23
N TRP A 87 -0.89 -5.52 -13.39
CA TRP A 87 -1.30 -6.74 -12.73
C TRP A 87 -1.01 -6.65 -11.24
N LYS A 88 -1.66 -7.54 -10.51
CA LYS A 88 -1.39 -7.81 -9.11
C LYS A 88 -1.14 -9.32 -8.99
N LEU A 89 0.02 -9.69 -8.47
CA LEU A 89 0.34 -11.06 -8.08
C LEU A 89 -0.01 -11.20 -6.60
N ILE A 90 -0.82 -12.19 -6.27
CA ILE A 90 -1.21 -12.52 -4.89
C ILE A 90 -0.60 -13.88 -4.58
N GLN A 91 0.25 -13.95 -3.57
CA GLN A 91 0.86 -15.18 -3.07
C GLN A 91 0.18 -15.55 -1.75
N HIS A 92 -0.28 -16.79 -1.63
CA HIS A 92 -0.90 -17.31 -0.41
C HIS A 92 -0.26 -18.65 -0.04
N CYS A 93 0.12 -18.85 1.22
CA CYS A 93 0.57 -20.13 1.74
C CYS A 93 -0.18 -20.49 3.01
N TYR A 94 -0.50 -21.77 3.18
CA TYR A 94 -1.29 -22.30 4.29
C TYR A 94 -0.55 -23.39 5.09
#